data_AF-A0A533ZPQ2-F1
#
_entry.id   AF-A0A533ZPQ2-F1
#
_cell.length_a   1.000
_cell.length_b   1.000
_cell.length_c   1.000
_cell.angle_alpha   90.00
_cell.angle_beta   90.00
_cell.angle_gamma   90.00
#
_symmetry.space_group_name_H-M   'P 1'
#
loop_
_entity.id
_entity.type
_entity.pdbx_description
1 polymer ?
#
loop_
_entity_poly.entity_id
_entity_poly.type
_entity_poly.pdbx_seq_one_letter_code
_entity_poly.pdbx_strand_id
1 'polypeptide(L)'
;MPGYAEQGARALLVGPGTMMYNDLPMEVSKPIGHSRTLPIVVEQIVPSRVCFTCDVCCRFPERDSPLRPYFTREEIQAAIARGISPEAFPDHRGSKVAVVPHGEGYRCPAFQPETGQCGLYEDRPLDCRLYPIAVMWDRTRTDVVMGWDSKCPFIRDNRESAESRAYVERIAAFLESQEIVQVFIANLQLIGSFQDDVIVLRRLDRLTRSLHSACRPPAR
;
A
#
# COMPACT_ATOMS: atom_id res chain seq x y z
N MET A 1 -80.19 7.91 -20.86
CA MET A 1 -80.66 8.00 -22.26
C MET A 1 -79.47 7.71 -23.16
N PRO A 2 -79.68 6.91 -24.23
CA PRO A 2 -79.14 5.56 -24.43
C PRO A 2 -78.03 5.54 -25.50
N GLY A 3 -77.28 4.47 -25.79
CA GLY A 3 -77.37 3.06 -25.39
C GLY A 3 -76.49 2.18 -26.30
N TYR A 4 -76.52 0.88 -26.00
CA TYR A 4 -76.35 -0.29 -26.90
C TYR A 4 -74.97 -0.54 -27.54
N ALA A 5 -74.41 -1.75 -27.62
CA ALA A 5 -74.72 -3.08 -27.06
C ALA A 5 -73.57 -4.04 -27.43
N GLU A 6 -73.37 -5.08 -26.59
CA GLU A 6 -73.23 -6.53 -26.93
C GLU A 6 -72.20 -7.00 -27.99
N GLN A 7 -71.55 -8.17 -27.97
CA GLN A 7 -71.64 -9.51 -27.35
C GLN A 7 -70.16 -10.02 -27.30
N GLY A 8 -69.71 -10.99 -26.50
CA GLY A 8 -70.24 -12.34 -26.33
C GLY A 8 -69.16 -13.24 -25.69
N ALA A 9 -69.65 -14.30 -25.04
CA ALA A 9 -68.95 -15.17 -24.10
C ALA A 9 -67.92 -16.15 -24.72
N ARG A 10 -66.93 -16.56 -23.92
CA ARG A 10 -66.79 -17.96 -23.43
C ARG A 10 -65.52 -18.14 -22.58
N ALA A 11 -65.73 -18.58 -21.34
CA ALA A 11 -64.71 -19.27 -20.56
C ALA A 11 -64.50 -20.67 -21.14
N LEU A 12 -63.24 -21.03 -21.40
CA LEU A 12 -62.79 -22.42 -21.47
C LEU A 12 -61.58 -22.56 -20.54
N LEU A 13 -61.78 -23.31 -19.46
CA LEU A 13 -60.74 -23.85 -18.59
C LEU A 13 -60.10 -25.05 -19.29
N VAL A 14 -58.79 -25.00 -19.57
CA VAL A 14 -57.97 -26.21 -19.79
C VAL A 14 -56.52 -25.97 -19.36
N GLY A 15 -56.08 -26.69 -18.32
CA GLY A 15 -54.74 -27.30 -18.22
C GLY A 15 -53.57 -26.44 -17.70
N PRO A 16 -52.86 -26.89 -16.63
CA PRO A 16 -51.60 -26.28 -16.21
C PRO A 16 -50.47 -26.79 -17.12
N GLY A 17 -50.01 -25.93 -18.03
CA GLY A 17 -48.81 -26.19 -18.83
C GLY A 17 -47.57 -25.65 -18.13
N THR A 18 -46.80 -26.56 -17.55
CA THR A 18 -45.48 -26.32 -16.98
C THR A 18 -44.51 -25.79 -18.05
N MET A 19 -44.29 -24.47 -18.11
CA MET A 19 -43.14 -23.92 -18.81
C MET A 19 -41.92 -24.05 -17.89
N MET A 20 -41.13 -25.08 -18.10
CA MET A 20 -39.77 -25.16 -17.58
C MET A 20 -38.90 -24.19 -18.36
N TYR A 21 -38.66 -23.01 -17.79
CA TYR A 21 -37.47 -22.24 -18.13
C TYR A 21 -36.32 -22.81 -17.29
N ASN A 22 -35.33 -23.37 -17.98
CA ASN A 22 -34.05 -23.76 -17.38
C ASN A 22 -33.31 -22.49 -16.94
N ASP A 23 -33.58 -22.02 -15.72
CA ASP A 23 -32.74 -21.06 -15.03
C ASP A 23 -31.51 -21.80 -14.48
N LEU A 24 -30.42 -21.76 -15.25
CA LEU A 24 -29.09 -22.03 -14.72
C LEU A 24 -28.81 -20.99 -13.62
N PRO A 25 -28.49 -21.39 -12.37
CA PRO A 25 -28.10 -20.43 -11.36
C PRO A 25 -26.77 -19.83 -11.80
N MET A 26 -26.77 -18.54 -12.16
CA MET A 26 -25.54 -17.76 -12.15
C MET A 26 -25.02 -17.78 -10.72
N GLU A 27 -24.00 -18.60 -10.47
CA GLU A 27 -23.16 -18.44 -9.29
C GLU A 27 -22.57 -17.03 -9.34
N VAL A 28 -23.15 -16.14 -8.54
CA VAL A 28 -22.53 -14.87 -8.18
C VAL A 28 -21.28 -15.24 -7.41
N SER A 29 -20.16 -15.34 -8.12
CA SER A 29 -18.83 -15.44 -7.54
C SER A 29 -18.69 -14.34 -6.51
N LYS A 30 -18.75 -14.71 -5.22
CA LYS A 30 -18.45 -13.82 -4.11
C LYS A 30 -17.09 -13.18 -4.41
N PRO A 31 -16.95 -11.84 -4.38
CA PRO A 31 -15.64 -11.25 -4.47
C PRO A 31 -14.87 -11.72 -3.23
N ILE A 32 -13.80 -12.49 -3.46
CA ILE A 32 -12.77 -12.77 -2.45
C ILE A 32 -11.95 -11.47 -2.33
N GLY A 33 -12.57 -10.43 -1.81
CA GLY A 33 -11.91 -9.23 -1.35
C GLY A 33 -11.94 -9.30 0.16
N HIS A 34 -10.88 -9.80 0.80
CA HIS A 34 -10.71 -9.53 2.22
C HIS A 34 -10.58 -8.01 2.34
N SER A 35 -11.63 -7.37 2.83
CA SER A 35 -11.65 -5.96 3.21
C SER A 35 -10.54 -5.74 4.21
N ARG A 36 -9.39 -5.26 3.75
CA ARG A 36 -8.26 -4.91 4.62
C ARG A 36 -8.63 -3.64 5.35
N THR A 37 -8.68 -3.70 6.67
CA THR A 37 -8.87 -2.52 7.52
C THR A 37 -7.61 -1.67 7.41
N LEU A 38 -7.71 -0.59 6.66
CA LEU A 38 -6.70 0.46 6.63
C LEU A 38 -7.02 1.53 7.68
N PRO A 39 -6.00 2.21 8.21
CA PRO A 39 -4.60 2.11 7.80
C PRO A 39 -3.83 0.99 8.53
N ILE A 40 -2.84 0.38 7.86
CA ILE A 40 -1.87 -0.50 8.52
C ILE A 40 -1.09 0.36 9.52
N VAL A 41 -1.17 0.00 10.80
CA VAL A 41 -0.52 0.76 11.88
C VAL A 41 0.86 0.17 12.14
N VAL A 42 1.88 1.02 12.08
CA VAL A 42 3.26 0.70 12.45
C VAL A 42 3.65 1.67 13.55
N GLU A 43 4.10 1.12 14.69
CA GLU A 43 4.64 1.92 15.80
C GLU A 43 5.76 2.83 15.27
N GLN A 44 5.78 4.10 15.65
CA GLN A 44 6.83 5.04 15.21
C GLN A 44 7.91 5.13 16.28
N ILE A 45 9.14 4.75 15.93
CA ILE A 45 10.29 4.94 16.84
C ILE A 45 10.77 6.40 16.84
N VAL A 46 10.63 7.11 15.73
CA VAL A 46 11.09 8.50 15.61
C VAL A 46 9.99 9.43 16.12
N PRO A 47 10.26 10.24 17.16
CA PRO A 47 9.29 11.22 17.64
C PRO A 47 8.94 12.22 16.54
N SER A 48 7.65 12.54 16.37
CA SER A 48 7.16 13.42 15.30
C SER A 48 7.90 14.76 15.23
N ARG A 49 8.21 15.34 16.39
CA ARG A 49 9.00 16.59 16.49
C ARG A 49 10.35 16.50 15.78
N VAL A 50 11.02 15.35 15.81
CA VAL A 50 12.31 15.15 15.14
C VAL A 50 12.10 15.12 13.63
N CYS A 51 11.05 14.46 13.15
CA CYS A 51 10.71 14.44 11.73
C CYS A 51 10.37 15.83 11.19
N PHE A 52 9.58 16.62 11.92
CA PHE A 52 9.12 17.95 11.48
C PHE A 52 10.24 18.99 11.41
N THR A 53 11.30 18.81 12.19
CA THR A 53 12.48 19.69 12.16
C THR A 53 13.62 19.14 11.31
N CYS A 54 13.43 17.98 10.67
CA CYS A 54 14.49 17.31 9.90
C CYS A 54 14.40 17.67 8.41
N ASP A 55 15.55 17.92 7.79
CA ASP A 55 15.65 18.24 6.37
C ASP A 55 15.96 17.03 5.47
N VAL A 56 15.90 15.81 6.01
CA VAL A 56 16.28 14.57 5.29
C VAL A 56 15.11 14.00 4.49
N CYS A 57 14.03 13.61 5.17
CA CYS A 57 12.91 12.94 4.51
C CYS A 57 11.99 13.92 3.77
N CYS A 58 11.20 13.40 2.82
CA CYS A 58 10.28 14.16 1.96
C CYS A 58 10.91 15.14 0.96
N ARG A 59 12.24 15.22 0.88
CA ARG A 59 13.01 15.98 -0.10
C ARG A 59 13.90 15.04 -0.89
N PHE A 60 14.03 15.27 -2.18
CA PHE A 60 14.68 14.35 -3.10
C PHE A 60 15.60 15.13 -4.05
N PRO A 61 16.82 14.66 -4.30
CA PRO A 61 17.71 15.32 -5.25
C PRO A 61 17.19 15.21 -6.69
N GLU A 62 16.48 14.12 -7.01
CA GLU A 62 16.09 13.74 -8.36
C GLU A 62 14.58 13.47 -8.47
N ARG A 63 14.01 13.73 -9.65
CA ARG A 63 12.58 13.56 -9.92
C ARG A 63 12.13 12.10 -9.79
N ASP A 64 12.97 11.19 -10.24
CA ASP A 64 12.73 9.75 -10.29
C ASP A 64 13.38 9.01 -9.12
N SER A 65 13.83 9.74 -8.09
CA SER A 65 14.52 9.19 -6.92
C SER A 65 13.87 7.89 -6.42
N PRO A 66 14.66 6.82 -6.20
CA PRO A 66 14.14 5.55 -5.70
C PRO A 66 13.59 5.65 -4.28
N LEU A 67 13.93 6.71 -3.55
CA LEU A 67 13.50 6.98 -2.18
C LEU A 67 12.12 7.61 -2.08
N ARG A 68 11.51 7.97 -3.22
CA ARG A 68 10.12 8.44 -3.23
C ARG A 68 9.22 7.35 -2.62
N PRO A 69 8.32 7.70 -1.70
CA PRO A 69 7.50 6.70 -1.04
C PRO A 69 6.53 6.05 -2.03
N TYR A 70 6.38 4.74 -1.91
CA TYR A 70 5.36 3.96 -2.58
C TYR A 70 4.03 4.04 -1.82
N PHE A 71 2.94 4.20 -2.56
CA PHE A 71 1.58 4.13 -2.05
C PHE A 71 0.88 2.95 -2.72
N THR A 72 0.22 2.12 -1.92
CA THR A 72 -0.74 1.11 -2.40
C THR A 72 -2.00 1.78 -2.96
N ARG A 73 -2.83 1.04 -3.72
CA ARG A 73 -4.10 1.56 -4.25
C ARG A 73 -4.92 2.30 -3.22
N GLU A 74 -5.12 1.68 -2.06
CA GLU A 74 -6.00 2.23 -1.05
C GLU A 74 -5.38 3.46 -0.35
N GLU A 75 -4.05 3.48 -0.19
CA GLU A 75 -3.33 4.66 0.31
C GLU A 75 -3.34 5.82 -0.69
N ILE A 76 -3.32 5.53 -1.99
CA ILE A 76 -3.52 6.54 -3.05
C ILE A 76 -4.92 7.16 -2.91
N GLN A 77 -5.95 6.33 -2.76
CA GLN A 77 -7.32 6.81 -2.58
C GLN A 77 -7.45 7.69 -1.32
N ALA A 78 -6.85 7.27 -0.20
CA ALA A 78 -6.83 8.05 1.03
C ALA A 78 -6.08 9.38 0.85
N ALA A 79 -4.92 9.37 0.19
CA ALA A 79 -4.14 10.58 -0.09
C ALA A 79 -4.91 11.59 -0.96
N ILE A 80 -5.61 11.10 -1.99
CA ILE A 80 -6.46 11.93 -2.86
C ILE A 80 -7.63 12.53 -2.07
N ALA A 81 -8.30 11.73 -1.23
CA ALA A 81 -9.38 12.21 -0.37
C ALA A 81 -8.92 13.30 0.63
N ARG A 82 -7.62 13.35 0.93
CA ARG A 82 -6.98 14.37 1.76
C ARG A 82 -6.35 15.52 0.97
N GLY A 83 -6.60 15.59 -0.33
CA GLY A 83 -6.26 16.73 -1.18
C GLY A 83 -4.96 16.61 -1.96
N ILE A 84 -4.29 15.44 -1.98
CA ILE A 84 -3.21 15.21 -2.95
C ILE A 84 -3.82 15.08 -4.35
N SER A 85 -3.22 15.79 -5.32
CA SER A 85 -3.66 15.71 -6.71
C SER A 85 -3.55 14.26 -7.24
N PRO A 86 -4.59 13.72 -7.91
CA PRO A 86 -4.55 12.39 -8.51
C PRO A 86 -3.40 12.20 -9.51
N GLU A 87 -2.96 13.28 -10.16
CA GLU A 87 -1.84 13.31 -11.11
C GLU A 87 -0.49 13.06 -10.43
N ALA A 88 -0.41 13.21 -9.10
CA ALA A 88 0.77 12.82 -8.33
C ALA A 88 1.00 11.29 -8.33
N PHE A 89 0.05 10.48 -8.80
CA PHE A 89 0.15 9.02 -8.81
C PHE A 89 0.11 8.49 -10.25
N PRO A 90 1.27 8.06 -10.80
CA PRO A 90 1.33 7.56 -12.18
C PRO A 90 0.51 6.28 -12.43
N ASP A 91 0.35 5.45 -11.40
CA ASP A 91 -0.53 4.28 -11.41
C ASP A 91 -1.35 4.23 -10.12
N HIS A 92 -2.67 4.33 -10.25
CA HIS A 92 -3.61 4.32 -9.12
C HIS A 92 -3.83 2.93 -8.52
N ARG A 93 -3.31 1.87 -9.16
CA ARG A 93 -3.25 0.53 -8.57
C ARG A 93 -2.14 0.39 -7.52
N GLY A 94 -1.20 1.34 -7.51
CA GLY A 94 -0.11 1.43 -6.56
C GLY A 94 1.18 1.90 -7.24
N SER A 95 1.77 3.00 -6.76
CA SER A 95 2.94 3.61 -7.38
C SER A 95 3.76 4.46 -6.40
N LYS A 96 5.01 4.75 -6.77
CA LYS A 96 5.78 5.81 -6.12
C LYS A 96 5.22 7.17 -6.51
N VAL A 97 4.97 8.01 -5.51
CA VAL A 97 4.41 9.36 -5.71
C VAL A 97 5.33 10.21 -6.58
N ALA A 98 4.77 10.92 -7.56
CA ALA A 98 5.49 11.93 -8.31
C ALA A 98 5.81 13.12 -7.42
N VAL A 99 7.06 13.59 -7.50
CA VAL A 99 7.54 14.72 -6.70
C VAL A 99 7.40 16.03 -7.47
N VAL A 100 7.32 17.12 -6.73
CA VAL A 100 7.21 18.48 -7.30
C VAL A 100 8.53 19.23 -7.11
N PRO A 101 8.94 20.11 -8.06
CA PRO A 101 10.16 20.90 -7.93
C PRO A 101 10.15 21.77 -6.66
N HIS A 102 11.30 21.86 -6.00
CA HIS A 102 11.49 22.72 -4.82
C HIS A 102 12.98 23.02 -4.59
N GLY A 103 13.36 24.30 -4.68
CA GLY A 103 14.76 24.70 -4.61
C GLY A 103 15.57 24.06 -5.75
N GLU A 104 16.73 23.49 -5.42
CA GLU A 104 17.60 22.77 -6.36
C GLU A 104 17.17 21.32 -6.64
N GLY A 105 16.12 20.84 -5.98
CA GLY A 105 15.65 19.46 -6.10
C GLY A 105 14.13 19.35 -6.14
N TYR A 106 13.62 18.34 -5.45
CA TYR A 106 12.21 17.99 -5.45
C TYR A 106 11.71 17.70 -4.04
N ARG A 107 10.40 17.74 -3.85
CA ARG A 107 9.74 17.35 -2.59
C ARG A 107 8.51 16.49 -2.83
N CYS A 108 8.13 15.76 -1.80
CA CYS A 108 6.83 15.09 -1.74
C CYS A 108 5.70 16.14 -1.84
N PRO A 109 4.63 15.90 -2.61
CA PRO A 109 3.50 16.84 -2.71
C PRO A 109 2.78 17.04 -1.37
N ALA A 110 2.83 16.06 -0.46
CA ALA A 110 2.27 16.17 0.88
C ALA A 110 3.13 16.99 1.85
N PHE A 111 4.40 17.26 1.52
CA PHE A 111 5.29 18.05 2.37
C PHE A 111 4.94 19.54 2.25
N GLN A 112 4.75 20.20 3.39
CA GLN A 112 4.46 21.64 3.51
C GLN A 112 5.73 22.38 3.93
N PRO A 113 6.44 23.05 2.98
CA PRO A 113 7.72 23.70 3.28
C PRO A 113 7.62 24.80 4.33
N GLU A 114 6.46 25.44 4.45
CA GLU A 114 6.23 26.57 5.35
C GLU A 114 6.20 26.12 6.82
N THR A 115 5.77 24.88 7.08
CA THR A 115 5.59 24.32 8.43
C THR A 115 6.55 23.19 8.75
N GLY A 116 7.20 22.60 7.73
CA GLY A 116 7.99 21.38 7.86
C GLY A 116 7.15 20.11 8.05
N GLN A 117 5.83 20.20 7.93
CA GLN A 117 4.92 19.10 8.25
C GLN A 117 4.47 18.32 7.00
N CYS A 118 3.99 17.10 7.23
CA CYS A 118 3.32 16.30 6.21
C CYS A 118 1.81 16.50 6.32
N GLY A 119 1.17 16.97 5.25
CA GLY A 119 -0.29 17.10 5.16
C GLY A 119 -1.05 15.78 5.22
N LEU A 120 -0.34 14.65 5.14
CA LEU A 120 -0.88 13.30 5.30
C LEU A 120 -0.36 12.60 6.56
N TYR A 121 0.10 13.30 7.60
CA TYR A 121 0.87 12.67 8.68
C TYR A 121 0.22 11.41 9.30
N GLU A 122 -1.08 11.46 9.57
CA GLU A 122 -1.88 10.34 10.11
C GLU A 122 -2.21 9.26 9.08
N ASP A 123 -2.19 9.62 7.79
CA ASP A 123 -2.56 8.77 6.65
C ASP A 123 -1.36 8.46 5.75
N ARG A 124 -0.15 8.61 6.29
CA ARG A 124 1.10 8.29 5.59
C ARG A 124 1.04 6.86 5.05
N PRO A 125 1.60 6.57 3.88
CA PRO A 125 1.64 5.21 3.37
C PRO A 125 2.54 4.35 4.25
N LEU A 126 2.37 3.03 4.16
CA LEU A 126 3.17 2.03 4.85
C LEU A 126 4.66 2.30 4.69
N ASP A 127 5.12 2.64 3.48
CA ASP A 127 6.51 2.96 3.18
C ASP A 127 7.05 4.12 4.06
N CYS A 128 6.26 5.20 4.19
CA CYS A 128 6.60 6.31 5.08
C CYS A 128 6.52 5.96 6.57
N ARG A 129 5.64 5.03 6.97
CA ARG A 129 5.52 4.59 8.36
C ARG A 129 6.64 3.63 8.76
N LEU A 130 7.22 2.91 7.80
CA LEU A 130 8.36 2.04 8.07
C LEU A 130 9.64 2.85 8.34
N TYR A 131 9.79 4.01 7.70
CA TYR A 131 10.95 4.89 7.93
C TYR A 131 11.17 5.13 9.44
N PRO A 132 12.39 4.91 9.98
CA PRO A 132 13.67 4.82 9.27
C PRO A 132 14.13 3.39 8.92
N ILE A 133 13.25 2.40 9.00
CA ILE A 133 13.49 1.07 8.41
C ILE A 133 13.28 1.15 6.89
N ALA A 134 14.30 0.73 6.15
CA ALA A 134 14.19 0.43 4.74
C ALA A 134 14.03 -1.08 4.55
N VAL A 135 13.11 -1.48 3.66
CA VAL A 135 12.99 -2.86 3.18
C VAL A 135 13.50 -2.89 1.74
N MET A 136 14.51 -3.71 1.47
CA MET A 136 15.18 -3.73 0.17
C MET A 136 15.68 -5.13 -0.17
N TRP A 137 15.97 -5.35 -1.44
CA TRP A 137 16.80 -6.48 -1.84
C TRP A 137 18.23 -6.29 -1.34
N ASP A 138 18.89 -7.39 -0.98
CA ASP A 138 20.33 -7.41 -0.75
C ASP A 138 21.10 -7.11 -2.04
N ARG A 139 22.43 -6.96 -1.93
CA ARG A 139 23.28 -6.62 -3.08
C ARG A 139 23.19 -7.65 -4.21
N THR A 140 22.98 -8.93 -3.86
CA THR A 140 22.89 -10.01 -4.86
C THR A 140 21.50 -10.17 -5.46
N ARG A 141 20.49 -9.45 -4.94
CA ARG A 141 19.06 -9.61 -5.26
C ARG A 141 18.53 -11.02 -5.03
N THR A 142 19.05 -11.69 -4.01
CA THR A 142 18.64 -13.03 -3.59
C THR A 142 17.73 -12.96 -2.38
N ASP A 143 18.02 -12.08 -1.43
CA ASP A 143 17.30 -12.01 -0.16
C ASP A 143 16.70 -10.63 0.04
N VAL A 144 15.49 -10.58 0.62
CA VAL A 144 14.93 -9.33 1.13
C VAL A 144 15.49 -9.11 2.53
N VAL A 145 15.99 -7.90 2.76
CA VAL A 145 16.55 -7.47 4.03
C VAL A 145 15.85 -6.22 4.53
N MET A 146 15.85 -6.03 5.84
CA MET A 146 15.50 -4.76 6.47
C MET A 146 16.73 -4.15 7.14
N GLY A 147 16.80 -2.82 7.12
CA GLY A 147 17.92 -2.09 7.70
C GLY A 147 17.57 -0.67 8.10
N TRP A 148 18.46 -0.06 8.87
CA TRP A 148 18.36 1.36 9.22
C TRP A 148 18.87 2.23 8.07
N ASP A 149 18.08 3.22 7.66
CA ASP A 149 18.60 4.33 6.88
C ASP A 149 19.54 5.19 7.75
N SER A 150 20.83 5.15 7.47
CA SER A 150 21.86 5.88 8.21
C SER A 150 21.73 7.41 8.09
N LYS A 151 20.93 7.90 7.13
CA LYS A 151 20.63 9.33 6.98
C LYS A 151 19.65 9.83 8.04
N CYS A 152 18.95 8.93 8.75
CA CYS A 152 18.07 9.33 9.84
C CYS A 152 18.88 9.80 11.06
N PRO A 153 18.82 11.09 11.47
CA PRO A 153 19.59 11.59 12.59
C PRO A 153 19.20 10.92 13.91
N PHE A 154 17.91 10.60 14.09
CA PHE A 154 17.44 9.90 15.29
C PHE A 154 18.13 8.54 15.46
N ILE A 155 18.22 7.75 14.39
CA ILE A 155 18.85 6.44 14.46
C ILE A 155 20.36 6.55 14.62
N ARG A 156 21.02 7.48 13.93
CA ARG A 156 22.46 7.71 14.13
C ARG A 156 22.82 7.87 15.60
N ASP A 157 21.98 8.59 16.35
CA ASP A 157 22.24 8.91 17.75
C ASP A 157 21.70 7.84 18.73
N ASN A 158 20.74 7.01 18.32
CA ASN A 158 20.05 6.03 19.19
C ASN A 158 20.20 4.56 18.75
N ARG A 159 21.01 4.27 17.73
CA ARG A 159 21.11 2.95 17.08
C ARG A 159 21.34 1.80 18.07
N GLU A 160 22.21 2.00 19.04
CA GLU A 160 22.64 0.97 20.00
C GLU A 160 21.76 0.90 21.26
N SER A 161 20.70 1.70 21.34
CA SER A 161 19.81 1.69 22.50
C SER A 161 19.02 0.38 22.59
N ALA A 162 18.63 0.02 23.82
CA ALA A 162 17.75 -1.13 24.06
C ALA A 162 16.39 -0.97 23.35
N GLU A 163 15.87 0.26 23.28
CA GLU A 163 14.63 0.59 22.58
C GLU A 163 14.73 0.34 21.08
N SER A 164 15.80 0.83 20.44
CA SER A 164 16.06 0.57 19.01
C SER A 164 16.16 -0.91 18.70
N ARG A 165 16.87 -1.68 19.54
CA ARG A 165 16.98 -3.14 19.38
C ARG A 165 15.62 -3.82 19.50
N ALA A 166 14.84 -3.48 20.52
CA ALA A 166 13.50 -4.03 20.70
C ALA A 166 12.55 -3.67 19.56
N TYR A 167 12.66 -2.45 19.03
CA TYR A 167 11.88 -1.99 17.88
C TYR A 167 12.20 -2.79 16.61
N VAL A 168 13.49 -3.07 16.34
CA VAL A 168 13.91 -3.89 15.19
C VAL A 168 13.27 -5.27 15.25
N GLU A 169 13.23 -5.91 16.42
CA GLU A 169 12.57 -7.22 16.57
C GLU A 169 11.06 -7.14 16.30
N ARG A 170 10.39 -6.08 16.81
CA ARG A 170 8.96 -5.87 16.56
C ARG A 170 8.66 -5.67 15.08
N ILE A 171 9.44 -4.82 14.39
CA ILE A 171 9.25 -4.56 12.97
C ILE A 171 9.61 -5.78 12.11
N ALA A 172 10.65 -6.54 12.47
CA ALA A 172 10.97 -7.79 11.77
C ALA A 172 9.80 -8.78 11.87
N ALA A 173 9.26 -8.99 13.08
CA ALA A 173 8.10 -9.86 13.28
C ALA A 173 6.85 -9.37 12.52
N PHE A 174 6.63 -8.06 12.50
CA PHE A 174 5.55 -7.44 11.73
C PHE A 174 5.71 -7.68 10.22
N LEU A 175 6.90 -7.43 9.65
CA LEU A 175 7.19 -7.63 8.22
C LEU A 175 7.10 -9.12 7.80
N GLU A 176 7.34 -10.04 8.74
CA GLU A 176 7.26 -11.48 8.55
C GLU A 176 5.85 -12.07 8.86
N SER A 177 4.90 -11.23 9.28
CA SER A 177 3.50 -11.65 9.46
C SER A 177 2.86 -12.01 8.12
N GLN A 178 1.85 -12.88 8.14
CA GLN A 178 1.24 -13.39 6.91
C GLN A 178 0.58 -12.27 6.12
N GLU A 179 -0.12 -11.40 6.83
CA GLU A 179 -0.89 -10.29 6.29
C GLU A 179 0.02 -9.31 5.56
N ILE A 180 1.14 -8.94 6.19
CA ILE A 180 2.10 -7.98 5.64
C ILE A 180 2.90 -8.59 4.49
N VAL A 181 3.32 -9.86 4.59
CA VAL A 181 3.95 -10.54 3.45
C VAL A 181 3.06 -10.51 2.21
N GLN A 182 1.75 -10.72 2.36
CA GLN A 182 0.81 -10.62 1.24
C GLN A 182 0.65 -9.19 0.70
N VAL A 183 0.80 -8.16 1.55
CA VAL A 183 0.85 -6.76 1.09
C VAL A 183 2.09 -6.52 0.22
N PHE A 184 3.27 -6.98 0.66
CA PHE A 184 4.50 -6.82 -0.11
C PHE A 184 4.50 -7.60 -1.43
N ILE A 185 3.97 -8.84 -1.45
CA ILE A 185 3.83 -9.62 -2.69
C ILE A 185 2.93 -8.91 -3.71
N ALA A 186 1.83 -8.32 -3.25
CA ALA A 186 0.93 -7.56 -4.11
C ALA A 186 1.52 -6.21 -4.59
N ASN A 187 2.55 -5.71 -3.90
CA ASN A 187 3.10 -4.36 -4.10
C ASN A 187 4.64 -4.39 -4.07
N LEU A 188 5.25 -5.09 -5.04
CA LEU A 188 6.70 -5.35 -5.05
C LEU A 188 7.59 -4.09 -4.99
N GLN A 189 7.08 -2.94 -5.41
CA GLN A 189 7.81 -1.66 -5.33
C GLN A 189 7.96 -1.10 -3.91
N LEU A 190 7.32 -1.72 -2.90
CA LEU A 190 7.65 -1.51 -1.48
C LEU A 190 9.04 -2.05 -1.12
N ILE A 191 9.59 -2.96 -1.94
CA ILE A 191 10.95 -3.48 -1.76
C ILE A 191 11.88 -2.64 -2.62
N GLY A 192 12.71 -1.83 -1.97
CA GLY A 192 13.70 -1.01 -2.64
C GLY A 192 14.81 -1.84 -3.29
N SER A 193 15.55 -1.20 -4.20
CA SER A 193 16.88 -1.68 -4.58
C SER A 193 17.83 -1.56 -3.38
N PHE A 194 18.92 -2.33 -3.42
CA PHE A 194 20.01 -2.22 -2.46
C PHE A 194 20.53 -0.77 -2.38
N GLN A 195 20.81 -0.30 -1.15
CA GLN A 195 21.32 1.04 -0.87
C GLN A 195 22.52 0.94 0.08
N ASP A 196 23.63 1.58 -0.25
CA ASP A 196 24.85 1.57 0.57
C ASP A 196 24.68 2.29 1.92
N ASP A 197 23.77 3.26 1.99
CA ASP A 197 23.49 4.04 3.19
C ASP A 197 22.55 3.31 4.17
N VAL A 198 22.13 2.07 3.86
CA VAL A 198 21.27 1.27 4.73
C VAL A 198 22.11 0.25 5.50
N ILE A 199 22.12 0.36 6.82
CA ILE A 199 22.77 -0.59 7.71
C ILE A 199 21.84 -1.80 7.86
N VAL A 200 22.19 -2.91 7.21
CA VAL A 200 21.42 -4.16 7.25
C VAL A 200 21.33 -4.71 8.68
N LEU A 201 20.12 -5.09 9.11
CA LEU A 201 19.84 -5.57 10.47
C LEU A 201 19.37 -7.02 10.50
N ARG A 202 18.48 -7.36 9.58
CA ARG A 202 17.82 -8.67 9.52
C ARG A 202 17.55 -9.05 8.07
N ARG A 203 17.61 -10.36 7.81
CA ARG A 203 17.01 -10.96 6.64
C ARG A 203 15.53 -11.23 6.91
N LEU A 204 14.68 -11.01 5.92
CA LEU A 204 13.24 -11.27 5.96
C LEU A 204 12.96 -12.59 5.25
N ASP A 205 13.12 -13.68 6.00
CA ASP A 205 13.10 -15.06 5.55
C ASP A 205 11.79 -15.49 4.88
N ARG A 206 10.65 -15.26 5.52
CA ARG A 206 9.33 -15.64 5.00
C ARG A 206 8.98 -14.76 3.81
N LEU A 207 9.27 -13.47 3.89
CA LEU A 207 9.02 -12.56 2.77
C LEU A 207 9.81 -13.00 1.52
N THR A 208 11.11 -13.27 1.69
CA THR A 208 12.00 -13.76 0.63
C THR A 208 11.48 -15.05 0.02
N ARG A 209 11.19 -16.08 0.84
CA ARG A 209 10.68 -17.37 0.34
C ARG A 209 9.34 -17.22 -0.39
N SER A 210 8.46 -16.36 0.11
CA SER A 210 7.13 -16.17 -0.48
C SER A 210 7.22 -15.47 -1.84
N LEU A 211 8.11 -14.48 -1.98
CA LEU A 211 8.39 -13.83 -3.26
C LEU A 211 8.98 -14.79 -4.29
N HIS A 212 9.97 -15.59 -3.90
CA HIS A 212 10.53 -16.62 -4.78
C HIS A 212 9.50 -17.65 -5.22
N SER A 213 8.56 -17.99 -4.35
CA SER A 213 7.47 -18.92 -4.67
C SER A 213 6.44 -18.29 -5.61
N ALA A 214 6.10 -17.02 -5.41
CA ALA A 214 5.16 -16.28 -6.26
C ALA A 214 5.70 -16.00 -7.67
N CYS A 215 7.03 -15.85 -7.82
CA CYS A 215 7.69 -15.64 -9.11
C CYS A 215 7.96 -16.93 -9.89
N ARG A 216 7.76 -18.11 -9.30
CA ARG A 216 7.89 -19.39 -10.01
C ARG A 216 6.62 -19.67 -10.82
N PRO A 217 6.72 -19.99 -12.13
CA PRO A 217 5.55 -20.43 -12.89
C PRO A 217 4.98 -21.71 -12.27
N PRO A 218 3.66 -21.92 -12.30
CA PRO A 218 3.07 -23.16 -11.81
C PRO A 218 3.71 -24.35 -12.54
N ALA A 219 4.09 -25.37 -11.76
CA ALA A 219 4.59 -26.62 -12.31
C ALA A 219 3.53 -27.18 -13.28
N ARG A 220 3.95 -27.46 -14.52
CA ARG A 220 3.12 -28.07 -15.56
C ARG A 220 2.83 -29.52 -15.25
#